data_AF-A0A968PUB8-F1
#
_entry.id   AF-A0A968PUB8-F1
#
_cell.length_a   1.000
_cell.length_b   1.000
_cell.length_c   1.000
_cell.angle_alpha   90.00
_cell.angle_beta   90.00
_cell.angle_gamma   90.00
#
_symmetry.space_group_name_H-M   'P 1'
#
loop_
_entity.id
_entity.type
_entity.pdbx_description
1 polymer ?
#
loop_
_entity_poly.entity_id
_entity_poly.type
_entity_poly.pdbx_seq_one_letter_code
_entity_poly.pdbx_strand_id
1 'polypeptide(L)'
;MIDSNNFNVQEGKSPLKTLRELLGDISQEELARRIGVSVVTVSRWERGVTPATFTIPQMKAFIRELKSVGIDIENFPDDLSPFRFP
;
A
#
# COMPACT_ATOMS: atom_id res chain seq x y z
N MET A 1 18.80 9.57 -7.67
CA MET A 1 19.01 8.26 -7.05
C MET A 1 18.03 8.21 -5.88
N ILE A 2 17.01 7.37 -5.95
CA ILE A 2 16.07 7.18 -4.85
C ILE A 2 16.66 6.05 -4.02
N ASP A 3 17.11 6.37 -2.81
CA ASP A 3 17.74 5.40 -1.91
C ASP A 3 16.73 4.28 -1.61
N SER A 4 17.10 3.05 -1.96
CA SER A 4 16.27 1.84 -1.84
C SER A 4 15.96 1.42 -0.40
N ASN A 5 16.17 2.30 0.59
CA ASN A 5 16.21 1.94 2.01
C ASN A 5 15.46 2.91 2.93
N ASN A 6 14.61 3.80 2.38
CA ASN A 6 13.85 4.71 3.23
C ASN A 6 12.44 4.92 2.66
N PHE A 7 11.51 4.04 3.05
CA PHE A 7 10.08 4.33 2.98
C PHE A 7 9.82 5.50 3.93
N ASN A 8 10.06 6.73 3.45
CA ASN A 8 9.81 7.94 4.20
C ASN A 8 8.29 8.17 4.19
N VAL A 9 7.59 7.41 5.04
CA VAL A 9 6.16 7.55 5.27
C VAL A 9 5.96 8.94 5.86
N GLN A 10 5.53 9.89 5.03
CA GLN A 10 5.26 11.26 5.47
C GLN A 10 4.27 11.24 6.64
N GLU A 11 4.51 12.08 7.65
CA GLU A 11 3.64 12.18 8.83
C GLU A 11 2.15 12.29 8.44
N GLY A 12 1.31 11.44 9.03
CA GLY A 12 -0.13 11.40 8.78
C GLY A 12 -0.58 10.64 7.51
N LYS A 13 0.35 10.07 6.74
CA LYS A 13 0.03 9.27 5.54
C LYS A 13 0.18 7.78 5.82
N SER A 14 -0.77 6.96 5.36
CA SER A 14 -0.60 5.51 5.46
C SER A 14 0.45 4.98 4.49
N PRO A 15 1.28 4.00 4.90
CA PRO A 15 2.21 3.32 4.00
C PRO A 15 1.51 2.75 2.77
N LEU A 16 0.27 2.24 2.91
CA LEU A 16 -0.54 1.77 1.78
C LEU A 16 -0.81 2.87 0.75
N LYS A 17 -1.11 4.10 1.21
CA LYS A 17 -1.31 5.24 0.31
C LYS A 17 -0.01 5.60 -0.41
N THR A 18 1.11 5.61 0.29
CA THR A 18 2.43 5.85 -0.32
C THR A 18 2.74 4.81 -1.41
N LEU A 19 2.50 3.53 -1.12
CA LEU A 19 2.68 2.44 -2.10
C LEU A 19 1.78 2.63 -3.31
N ARG A 20 0.51 3.01 -3.11
CA ARG A 20 -0.42 3.31 -4.21
C ARG A 20 0.08 4.44 -5.09
N GLU A 21 0.62 5.49 -4.49
CA GLU A 21 1.15 6.62 -5.25
C GLU A 21 2.42 6.26 -6.03
N LEU A 22 3.25 5.36 -5.49
CA LEU A 22 4.40 4.81 -6.21
C LEU A 22 4.01 3.94 -7.41
N LEU A 23 2.78 3.41 -7.45
CA LEU A 23 2.20 2.71 -8.61
C LEU A 23 1.76 3.65 -9.74
N GLY A 24 2.14 4.92 -9.70
CA GLY A 24 1.80 5.93 -10.70
C GLY A 24 0.62 6.81 -10.31
N ASP A 25 0.49 7.14 -9.02
CA ASP A 25 -0.58 7.96 -8.45
C ASP A 25 -2.00 7.48 -8.82
N ILE A 26 -2.17 6.16 -8.85
CA ILE A 26 -3.45 5.54 -9.20
C ILE A 26 -4.51 5.82 -8.11
N SER A 27 -5.78 5.87 -8.49
CA SER A 27 -6.88 6.08 -7.55
C SER A 27 -7.08 4.88 -6.61
N GLN A 28 -7.79 5.09 -5.49
CA GLN A 28 -8.21 3.98 -4.60
C GLN A 28 -9.04 2.93 -5.35
N GLU A 29 -9.89 3.36 -6.27
CA GLU A 29 -10.71 2.50 -7.14
C GLU A 29 -9.82 1.60 -8.01
N GLU A 30 -8.79 2.18 -8.62
CA GLU A 30 -7.89 1.45 -9.51
C GLU A 30 -7.02 0.45 -8.73
N LEU A 31 -6.51 0.83 -7.55
CA LEU A 31 -5.82 -0.13 -6.68
C LEU A 31 -6.76 -1.27 -6.28
N ALA A 32 -7.99 -0.96 -5.87
CA ALA A 32 -8.98 -1.94 -5.45
C ALA A 32 -9.28 -2.95 -6.58
N ARG A 33 -9.43 -2.47 -7.81
CA ARG A 33 -9.62 -3.30 -9.01
C ARG A 33 -8.43 -4.22 -9.28
N ARG A 34 -7.19 -3.71 -9.15
CA ARG A 34 -5.96 -4.49 -9.39
C ARG A 34 -5.77 -5.61 -8.38
N ILE A 35 -6.07 -5.35 -7.11
CA ILE A 35 -5.87 -6.34 -6.03
C ILE A 35 -7.10 -7.19 -5.75
N GLY A 36 -8.28 -6.84 -6.28
CA GLY A 36 -9.51 -7.62 -6.12
C GLY A 36 -10.21 -7.39 -4.77
N VAL A 37 -10.39 -6.12 -4.38
CA VAL A 37 -11.18 -5.71 -3.20
C VAL A 37 -12.14 -4.59 -3.57
N SER A 38 -12.99 -4.15 -2.63
CA SER A 38 -13.82 -2.96 -2.82
C SER A 38 -13.01 -1.67 -2.57
N VAL A 39 -13.39 -0.57 -3.23
CA VAL A 39 -12.81 0.76 -2.95
C VAL A 39 -12.98 1.19 -1.49
N VAL A 40 -14.11 0.80 -0.86
CA VAL A 40 -14.37 1.06 0.56
C VAL A 40 -13.35 0.37 1.46
N THR A 41 -12.94 -0.85 1.11
CA THR A 41 -11.90 -1.60 1.81
C THR A 41 -10.56 -0.84 1.78
N VAL A 42 -10.13 -0.38 0.60
CA VAL A 42 -8.90 0.42 0.44
C VAL A 42 -8.99 1.72 1.26
N SER A 43 -10.12 2.43 1.18
CA SER A 43 -10.35 3.65 1.94
C SER A 43 -10.24 3.44 3.46
N ARG A 44 -10.80 2.34 3.97
CA ARG A 44 -10.70 1.97 5.40
C ARG A 44 -9.27 1.66 5.81
N TRP A 45 -8.52 0.95 4.98
CA TRP A 45 -7.11 0.64 5.23
C TRP A 45 -6.26 1.91 5.24
N GLU A 46 -6.40 2.77 4.23
CA GLU A 46 -5.59 4.00 4.14
C GLU A 46 -5.87 4.98 5.28
N ARG A 47 -7.08 4.96 5.85
CA ARG A 47 -7.48 5.77 7.01
C ARG A 47 -7.22 5.10 8.36
N GLY A 48 -6.75 3.84 8.37
CA GLY A 48 -6.54 3.07 9.59
C GLY A 48 -7.82 2.74 10.35
N VAL A 49 -8.97 2.67 9.66
CA VAL A 49 -10.25 2.23 10.26
C VAL A 49 -10.21 0.73 10.55
N THR A 50 -9.56 -0.03 9.66
CA THR A 50 -9.29 -1.45 9.84
C THR A 50 -7.88 -1.75 9.32
N PRO A 51 -7.15 -2.71 9.93
CA PRO A 51 -5.88 -3.17 9.37
C PRO A 51 -6.05 -3.72 7.96
N ALA A 52 -5.02 -3.53 7.12
CA ALA A 52 -4.96 -4.15 5.80
C ALA A 52 -4.86 -5.66 5.94
N THR A 53 -5.76 -6.40 5.28
CA THR A 53 -5.81 -7.86 5.32
C THR A 53 -6.00 -8.39 3.92
N PHE A 54 -5.17 -9.34 3.52
CA PHE A 54 -5.18 -9.90 2.18
C PHE A 54 -5.41 -11.40 2.24
N THR A 55 -6.25 -11.92 1.34
CA THR A 55 -6.17 -13.34 0.96
C THR A 55 -4.89 -13.58 0.15
N ILE A 56 -4.44 -14.83 0.05
CA ILE A 56 -3.24 -15.17 -0.74
C ILE A 56 -3.31 -14.67 -2.19
N PRO A 57 -4.43 -14.79 -2.94
CA PRO A 57 -4.53 -14.23 -4.28
C PRO A 57 -4.38 -12.70 -4.33
N GLN A 58 -4.99 -11.99 -3.37
CA GLN A 58 -4.91 -10.52 -3.31
C GLN A 58 -3.48 -10.07 -2.96
N MET A 59 -2.82 -10.77 -2.04
CA MET A 59 -1.42 -10.53 -1.70
C MET A 59 -0.52 -10.74 -2.93
N LYS A 60 -0.68 -11.84 -3.66
CA LYS A 60 0.06 -12.10 -4.90
C LYS A 60 -0.19 -11.04 -5.96
N ALA A 61 -1.44 -10.57 -6.10
CA ALA A 61 -1.78 -9.50 -7.02
C ALA A 61 -1.07 -8.21 -6.63
N PHE A 62 -1.10 -7.84 -5.34
CA PHE A 62 -0.46 -6.63 -4.86
C PHE A 62 1.06 -6.66 -5.04
N ILE A 63 1.73 -7.77 -4.68
CA ILE A 63 3.18 -7.94 -4.89
C ILE A 63 3.55 -7.79 -6.37
N ARG A 64 2.72 -8.29 -7.29
CA ARG A 64 2.97 -8.14 -8.74
C ARG A 64 2.93 -6.68 -9.18
N GLU A 65 1.99 -5.90 -8.67
CA GLU A 65 1.93 -4.45 -8.94
C GLU A 65 3.20 -3.76 -8.41
N LEU A 66 3.60 -4.04 -7.17
CA LEU A 66 4.79 -3.45 -6.54
C LEU A 66 6.07 -3.80 -7.32
N LYS A 67 6.21 -5.04 -7.77
CA LYS A 67 7.33 -5.48 -8.61
C LYS A 67 7.40 -4.73 -9.94
N SER A 68 6.27 -4.30 -10.51
CA SER A 68 6.26 -3.53 -11.77
C SER A 68 6.88 -2.14 -11.63
N VAL A 69 7.00 -1.61 -10.41
CA VAL A 69 7.66 -0.33 -10.11
C VAL A 69 8.97 -0.50 -9.34
N GLY A 70 9.51 -1.73 -9.29
CA GLY A 70 10.79 -2.02 -8.66
C GLY A 70 10.77 -2.13 -7.13
N ILE A 71 9.59 -2.28 -6.52
CA ILE A 71 9.45 -2.51 -5.08
C ILE A 71 9.42 -4.02 -4.82
N ASP A 72 10.43 -4.51 -4.09
CA ASP A 72 10.47 -5.89 -3.61
C ASP A 72 9.77 -6.04 -2.25
N ILE A 73 9.24 -7.23 -2.00
CA ILE A 73 8.58 -7.60 -0.75
C ILE A 73 9.53 -7.51 0.45
N GLU A 74 10.83 -7.73 0.24
CA GLU A 74 11.84 -7.63 1.31
C GLU A 74 11.98 -6.20 1.86
N ASN A 75 11.58 -5.19 1.08
CA ASN A 75 11.59 -3.80 1.53
C ASN A 75 10.21 -3.33 2.01
N PHE A 76 9.24 -4.24 2.10
CA PHE A 76 7.87 -3.89 2.40
C PHE A 76 7.69 -3.55 3.88
N PRO A 77 6.91 -2.51 4.24
CA PRO A 77 6.63 -2.21 5.63
C PRO A 77 5.77 -3.30 6.28
N ASP A 78 6.14 -3.73 7.49
CA ASP A 78 5.38 -4.72 8.27
C ASP A 78 3.98 -4.22 8.67
N ASP A 79 3.83 -2.89 8.81
CA ASP A 79 2.55 -2.23 9.07
C ASP A 79 2.15 -1.30 7.93
N LEU A 80 0.90 -1.45 7.47
CA LEU A 80 0.28 -0.63 6.44
C LEU A 80 -0.71 0.40 6.99
N SER A 81 -0.90 0.42 8.30
CA SER A 81 -1.74 1.39 8.98
C SER A 81 -1.10 2.78 8.98
N PRO A 82 -1.89 3.87 8.97
CA PRO A 82 -1.35 5.21 9.13
C PRO A 82 -0.62 5.35 10.47
N PHE A 83 0.57 5.96 10.42
CA PHE A 83 1.36 6.20 11.61
C PHE A 83 0.57 7.07 12.59
N ARG A 84 0.30 6.55 13.79
CA ARG A 84 -0.29 7.31 14.89
C ARG A 84 0.75 7.41 15.99
N PHE A 85 1.19 8.63 16.30
CA PHE A 85 1.91 8.88 17.54
C PHE A 85 0.94 8.77 18.73
N PRO A 86 1.38 8.25 19.89
CA PRO A 86 0.61 8.25 21.13
C PRO A 86 0.31 9.68 21.62
#